data_AF-A0A7H1Q5Y6-F1
#
_entry.id   AF-A0A7H1Q5Y6-F1
#
_cell.length_a   1.000
_cell.length_b   1.000
_cell.length_c   1.000
_cell.angle_alpha   90.00
_cell.angle_beta   90.00
_cell.angle_gamma   90.00
#
_symmetry.space_group_name_H-M   'P 1'
#
loop_
_entity.id
_entity.type
_entity.pdbx_description
1 polymer ?
#
loop_
_entity_poly.entity_id
_entity_poly.type
_entity_poly.pdbx_seq_one_letter_code
_entity_poly.pdbx_strand_id
1 'polypeptide(L)'
;MSTRGTGQGHRQGADLHVSSEDLTKLANDLDHMQSHLDQQVRRMDELVDRVEAGWRGPAATAYREFHRAAAEDAVRIREVMKGLEQAVRLSRDGFSSDDLHVLEQMRRIHVDIDSEVDKLSTPNASADDASRRPHSSLDGF
;
A
#
# COMPACT_ATOMS: atom_id res chain seq x y z
N MET A 1 18.87 -0.35 -65.16
CA MET A 1 19.78 0.29 -64.21
C MET A 1 18.99 0.63 -62.96
N SER A 2 19.33 -0.03 -61.85
CA SER A 2 18.83 0.24 -60.51
C SER A 2 19.30 1.60 -60.02
N THR A 3 18.50 2.29 -59.20
CA THR A 3 18.93 2.64 -57.84
C THR A 3 17.72 2.74 -56.90
N ARG A 4 17.83 1.92 -55.86
CA ARG A 4 17.04 1.81 -54.64
C ARG A 4 17.64 2.79 -53.61
N GLY A 5 16.80 3.40 -52.78
CA GLY A 5 17.23 4.18 -51.60
C GLY A 5 16.01 4.80 -50.89
N THR A 6 15.33 4.07 -50.00
CA THR A 6 15.49 4.01 -48.52
C THR A 6 14.80 5.13 -47.76
N GLY A 7 13.86 4.73 -46.90
CA GLY A 7 13.16 5.59 -45.95
C GLY A 7 12.15 4.83 -45.09
N GLN A 8 12.59 3.72 -44.49
CA GLN A 8 11.86 3.00 -43.44
C GLN A 8 11.66 3.93 -42.23
N GLY A 9 10.42 4.10 -41.80
CA GLY A 9 10.05 4.62 -40.49
C GLY A 9 9.11 3.62 -39.83
N HIS A 10 9.68 2.57 -39.24
CA HIS A 10 8.99 1.66 -38.33
C HIS A 10 8.34 2.48 -37.20
N ARG A 11 7.01 2.56 -37.20
CA ARG A 11 6.24 2.62 -35.96
C ARG A 11 5.29 1.42 -35.94
N GLN A 12 5.88 0.24 -35.95
CA GLN A 12 5.27 -0.87 -35.24
C GLN A 12 5.26 -0.40 -33.79
N GLY A 13 4.12 0.12 -33.31
CA GLY A 13 3.86 0.07 -31.88
C GLY A 13 4.09 -1.39 -31.51
N ALA A 14 4.97 -1.64 -30.55
CA ALA A 14 5.25 -3.00 -30.12
C ALA A 14 3.90 -3.63 -29.77
N ASP A 15 3.41 -4.52 -30.63
CA ASP A 15 2.26 -5.35 -30.32
C ASP A 15 2.71 -6.18 -29.14
N LEU A 16 2.32 -5.74 -27.94
CA LEU A 16 2.49 -6.49 -26.71
C LEU A 16 1.61 -7.73 -26.87
N HIS A 17 2.19 -8.80 -27.42
CA HIS A 17 1.59 -10.12 -27.44
C HIS A 17 1.54 -10.67 -26.01
N VAL A 18 0.59 -10.16 -25.22
CA VAL A 18 0.29 -10.65 -23.89
C VAL A 18 -1.03 -11.42 -23.98
N SER A 19 -1.02 -12.67 -23.50
CA SER A 19 -2.24 -13.48 -23.50
C SER A 19 -3.19 -13.04 -22.38
N SER A 20 -4.49 -13.30 -22.55
CA SER A 20 -5.49 -13.06 -21.50
C SER A 20 -5.21 -13.88 -20.23
N GLU A 21 -4.56 -15.04 -20.38
CA GLU A 21 -4.10 -15.88 -19.27
C GLU A 21 -2.97 -15.20 -18.48
N ASP A 22 -1.99 -14.61 -19.16
CA ASP A 22 -0.90 -13.87 -18.51
C ASP A 22 -1.40 -12.65 -17.73
N LEU A 23 -2.37 -11.91 -18.29
CA LEU A 23 -2.99 -10.78 -17.60
C LEU A 23 -3.82 -11.24 -16.40
N THR A 24 -4.53 -12.35 -16.51
CA THR A 24 -5.26 -12.93 -15.38
C THR A 24 -4.31 -13.33 -14.26
N LYS A 25 -3.19 -13.96 -14.61
CA LYS A 25 -2.15 -14.32 -13.65
C LYS A 25 -1.56 -13.09 -12.97
N LEU A 26 -1.19 -12.06 -13.73
CA LEU A 26 -0.64 -10.82 -13.19
C LEU A 26 -1.61 -10.12 -12.23
N ALA A 27 -2.91 -10.08 -12.55
CA ALA A 27 -3.91 -9.52 -11.65
C ALA A 27 -3.98 -10.30 -10.32
N ASN A 28 -3.95 -11.63 -10.39
CA ASN A 28 -3.94 -12.46 -9.18
C ASN A 28 -2.63 -12.28 -8.38
N ASP A 29 -1.48 -12.14 -9.05
CA ASP A 29 -0.20 -11.88 -8.39
C ASP A 29 -0.21 -10.51 -7.66
N LEU A 30 -0.85 -9.49 -8.24
CA LEU A 30 -1.06 -8.19 -7.60
C LEU A 30 -1.95 -8.31 -6.36
N ASP A 31 -3.06 -9.05 -6.42
CA ASP A 31 -3.93 -9.33 -5.26
C ASP A 31 -3.19 -10.07 -4.14
N HIS A 32 -2.38 -11.07 -4.50
CA HIS A 32 -1.55 -11.80 -3.54
C HIS A 32 -0.50 -10.88 -2.87
N MET A 33 0.12 -9.97 -3.61
CA MET A 33 1.06 -9.01 -3.04
C MET A 33 0.39 -8.02 -2.08
N GLN A 34 -0.83 -7.57 -2.37
CA GLN A 34 -1.61 -6.73 -1.45
C GLN A 34 -1.83 -7.46 -0.11
N SER A 35 -2.27 -8.72 -0.17
CA SER A 35 -2.48 -9.56 1.03
C SER A 35 -1.18 -9.80 1.81
N HIS A 36 -0.07 -9.99 1.11
CA HIS A 36 1.24 -10.20 1.74
C HIS A 36 1.74 -8.95 2.45
N LEU A 37 1.58 -7.76 1.85
CA LEU A 37 1.94 -6.49 2.49
C LEU A 37 1.14 -6.27 3.79
N ASP A 38 -0.17 -6.50 3.77
CA ASP A 38 -1.03 -6.38 4.97
C ASP A 38 -0.56 -7.32 6.10
N GLN A 39 -0.20 -8.56 5.78
CA GLN A 39 0.33 -9.51 6.77
C GLN A 39 1.67 -9.09 7.35
N GLN A 40 2.56 -8.56 6.51
CA GLN A 40 3.90 -8.12 6.95
C GLN A 40 3.82 -6.92 7.90
N VAL A 41 2.92 -5.96 7.65
CA VAL A 41 2.69 -4.82 8.55
C VAL A 41 2.18 -5.30 9.91
N ARG A 42 1.14 -6.14 9.94
CA ARG A 42 0.59 -6.70 11.18
C ARG A 42 1.61 -7.50 11.98
N ARG A 43 2.44 -8.28 11.28
CA ARG A 43 3.52 -9.05 11.93
C ARG A 43 4.57 -8.15 12.55
N MET A 44 4.87 -7.01 11.93
CA MET A 44 5.76 -6.00 12.52
C MET A 44 5.12 -5.36 13.75
N ASP A 45 3.84 -5.05 13.73
CA ASP A 45 3.08 -4.51 14.88
C ASP A 45 3.13 -5.47 16.08
N GLU A 46 2.83 -6.76 15.87
CA GLU A 46 2.94 -7.78 16.93
C GLU A 46 4.37 -7.94 17.49
N LEU A 47 5.38 -7.72 16.66
CA LEU A 47 6.77 -7.72 17.13
C LEU A 47 7.06 -6.50 17.99
N VAL A 48 6.51 -5.33 17.64
CA VAL A 48 6.61 -4.10 18.44
C VAL A 48 6.01 -4.33 19.82
N ASP A 49 4.76 -4.83 19.90
CA ASP A 49 4.09 -5.12 21.17
C ASP A 49 4.92 -6.03 22.09
N ARG A 50 5.56 -7.06 21.51
CA ARG A 50 6.42 -7.97 22.27
C ARG A 50 7.72 -7.33 22.74
N VAL A 51 8.32 -6.45 21.94
CA VAL A 51 9.61 -5.80 22.26
C VAL A 51 9.42 -4.63 23.22
N GLU A 52 8.32 -3.88 23.12
CA GLU A 52 7.98 -2.77 24.02
C GLU A 52 7.79 -3.19 25.47
N ALA A 53 7.41 -4.45 25.71
CA ALA A 53 7.39 -5.01 27.06
C ALA A 53 8.76 -4.91 27.77
N GLY A 54 9.86 -4.86 27.02
CA GLY A 54 11.22 -4.75 27.53
C GLY A 54 11.83 -3.34 27.44
N TRP A 55 11.45 -2.51 26.47
CA TRP A 55 12.06 -1.19 26.22
C TRP A 55 11.02 -0.08 26.34
N ARG A 56 10.81 0.44 27.56
CA ARG A 56 9.99 1.66 27.77
C ARG A 56 10.90 2.89 27.71
N GLY A 57 10.65 3.81 26.78
CA GLY A 57 11.42 5.07 26.69
C GLY A 57 11.38 5.77 25.32
N PRO A 58 12.25 6.78 25.12
CA PRO A 58 12.31 7.55 23.87
C PRO A 58 12.54 6.69 22.62
N ALA A 59 13.33 5.61 22.74
CA ALA A 59 13.59 4.68 21.63
C ALA A 59 12.32 3.95 21.15
N ALA A 60 11.44 3.54 22.07
CA ALA A 60 10.16 2.91 21.72
C ALA A 60 9.23 3.87 20.98
N THR A 61 9.22 5.14 21.41
CA THR A 61 8.42 6.18 20.77
C THR A 61 8.91 6.45 19.34
N ALA A 62 10.23 6.61 19.15
CA ALA A 62 10.81 6.80 17.83
C ALA A 62 10.56 5.59 16.91
N TYR A 63 10.59 4.37 17.45
CA TYR A 63 10.29 3.17 16.67
C TYR A 63 8.81 3.09 16.25
N ARG A 64 7.87 3.43 17.15
CA ARG A 64 6.43 3.51 16.81
C ARG A 64 6.15 4.53 15.72
N GLU A 65 6.78 5.69 15.77
CA GLU A 65 6.66 6.71 14.73
C GLU A 65 7.14 6.19 13.38
N PHE A 66 8.31 5.52 13.35
CA PHE A 66 8.82 4.89 12.14
C PHE A 66 7.91 3.78 11.62
N HIS A 67 7.36 2.94 12.51
CA HIS A 67 6.43 1.87 12.12
C HIS A 67 5.14 2.42 11.53
N ARG A 68 4.55 3.46 12.14
CA ARG A 68 3.36 4.13 11.61
C ARG A 68 3.61 4.66 10.20
N ALA A 69 4.73 5.33 9.97
CA ALA A 69 5.12 5.79 8.64
C ALA A 69 5.27 4.63 7.63
N ALA A 70 5.85 3.50 8.06
CA ALA A 70 5.95 2.31 7.20
C ALA A 70 4.57 1.67 6.91
N ALA A 71 3.63 1.72 7.86
CA ALA A 71 2.25 1.27 7.65
C ALA A 71 1.50 2.20 6.68
N GLU A 72 1.68 3.52 6.78
CA GLU A 72 1.16 4.52 5.84
C GLU A 72 1.63 4.24 4.41
N ASP A 73 2.92 3.95 4.24
CA ASP A 73 3.50 3.61 2.94
C ASP A 73 2.94 2.28 2.41
N ALA A 74 2.78 1.27 3.27
CA ALA A 74 2.20 -0.01 2.88
C ALA A 74 0.74 0.13 2.39
N VAL A 75 -0.08 0.92 3.10
CA VAL A 75 -1.45 1.25 2.66
C VAL A 75 -1.44 1.94 1.31
N ARG A 76 -0.56 2.94 1.13
CA ARG A 76 -0.44 3.67 -0.14
C ARG A 76 -0.06 2.74 -1.30
N ILE A 77 0.91 1.85 -1.09
CA ILE A 77 1.34 0.86 -2.09
C ILE A 77 0.18 -0.07 -2.43
N ARG A 78 -0.56 -0.56 -1.42
CA ARG A 78 -1.73 -1.43 -1.61
C ARG A 78 -2.80 -0.77 -2.47
N GLU A 79 -3.12 0.50 -2.24
CA GLU A 79 -4.11 1.21 -3.06
C GLU A 79 -3.65 1.41 -4.50
N VAL A 80 -2.37 1.70 -4.72
CA VAL A 80 -1.80 1.74 -6.07
C VAL A 80 -1.90 0.36 -6.73
N MET A 81 -1.56 -0.72 -6.01
CA MET A 81 -1.65 -2.09 -6.51
C MET A 81 -3.07 -2.50 -6.88
N LYS A 82 -4.10 -2.11 -6.10
CA LYS A 82 -5.51 -2.32 -6.46
C LYS A 82 -5.87 -1.65 -7.78
N GLY A 83 -5.45 -0.39 -7.95
CA GLY A 83 -5.67 0.34 -9.20
C GLY A 83 -5.01 -0.34 -10.40
N LEU A 84 -3.78 -0.83 -10.22
CA LEU A 84 -3.06 -1.59 -11.25
C LEU A 84 -3.72 -2.94 -11.54
N GLU A 85 -4.12 -3.70 -10.52
CA GLU A 85 -4.81 -4.97 -10.69
C GLU A 85 -6.08 -4.77 -11.51
N GLN A 86 -6.89 -3.78 -11.16
CA GLN A 86 -8.13 -3.51 -11.86
C GLN A 86 -7.86 -3.09 -13.31
N ALA A 87 -6.87 -2.23 -13.55
CA ALA A 87 -6.45 -1.89 -14.91
C ALA A 87 -6.02 -3.13 -15.72
N VAL A 88 -5.30 -4.08 -15.10
CA VAL A 88 -4.89 -5.33 -15.74
C VAL A 88 -6.10 -6.23 -16.04
N ARG A 89 -7.05 -6.37 -15.11
CA ARG A 89 -8.29 -7.13 -15.32
C ARG A 89 -9.12 -6.57 -16.47
N LEU A 90 -9.23 -5.24 -16.53
CA LEU A 90 -9.94 -4.52 -17.59
C LEU A 90 -9.20 -4.62 -18.95
N SER A 91 -7.87 -4.61 -18.94
CA SER A 91 -7.07 -4.78 -20.15
C SER A 91 -7.09 -6.21 -20.70
N ARG A 92 -7.57 -7.20 -19.94
CA ARG A 92 -7.57 -8.64 -20.32
C ARG A 92 -8.29 -8.91 -21.63
N ASP A 93 -9.45 -8.28 -21.82
CA ASP A 93 -10.33 -8.53 -22.96
C ASP A 93 -10.25 -7.39 -24.01
N GLY A 94 -9.32 -6.44 -23.82
CA GLY A 94 -9.19 -5.20 -24.59
C GLY A 94 -10.11 -4.11 -24.04
N PHE A 95 -9.55 -2.92 -23.75
CA PHE A 95 -10.28 -1.82 -23.08
C PHE A 95 -11.62 -1.51 -23.76
N SER A 96 -12.73 -1.69 -23.03
CA SER A 96 -14.04 -1.18 -23.42
C SER A 96 -14.29 0.24 -22.89
N SER A 97 -15.31 0.91 -23.40
CA SER A 97 -15.69 2.25 -22.93
C SER A 97 -16.16 2.24 -21.46
N ASP A 98 -16.73 1.13 -21.00
CA ASP A 98 -17.18 0.96 -19.61
C ASP A 98 -15.97 0.81 -18.67
N ASP A 99 -14.92 0.15 -19.12
CA ASP A 99 -13.70 -0.07 -18.34
C ASP A 99 -12.94 1.23 -18.05
N LEU A 100 -12.90 2.14 -19.03
CA LEU A 100 -12.29 3.46 -18.86
C LEU A 100 -13.05 4.31 -17.84
N HIS A 101 -14.38 4.17 -17.78
CA HIS A 101 -15.21 4.84 -16.78
C HIS A 101 -14.91 4.34 -15.36
N VAL A 102 -14.72 3.02 -15.20
CA VAL A 102 -14.35 2.40 -13.92
C VAL A 102 -12.97 2.89 -13.45
N LEU A 103 -11.97 2.95 -14.33
CA LEU A 103 -10.65 3.50 -13.99
C LEU A 103 -10.71 4.96 -13.54
N GLU A 104 -11.57 5.75 -14.17
CA GLU A 104 -11.76 7.14 -13.77
C GLU A 104 -12.44 7.25 -12.41
N GLN A 105 -13.38 6.35 -12.10
CA GLN A 105 -13.99 6.24 -10.78
C GLN A 105 -12.97 5.84 -9.71
N MET A 106 -12.11 4.85 -9.97
CA MET A 106 -11.07 4.44 -9.04
C MET A 106 -10.09 5.56 -8.70
N ARG A 107 -9.68 6.35 -9.71
CA ARG A 107 -8.85 7.55 -9.47
C ARG A 107 -9.49 8.57 -8.53
N ARG A 108 -10.82 8.58 -8.42
CA ARG A 108 -11.56 9.49 -7.54
C ARG A 108 -11.77 8.91 -6.14
N ILE A 109 -11.56 7.61 -5.92
CA ILE A 109 -11.66 7.01 -4.59
C ILE A 109 -10.49 7.52 -3.77
N HIS A 110 -10.76 8.47 -2.88
CA HIS A 110 -9.87 8.85 -1.80
C HIS A 110 -9.99 7.81 -0.69
N VAL A 111 -8.90 7.10 -0.42
CA VAL A 111 -8.80 6.24 0.76
C VAL A 111 -8.32 7.10 1.92
N ASP A 112 -9.05 7.01 3.04
CA ASP A 112 -8.63 7.57 4.31
C ASP A 112 -7.47 6.72 4.86
N ILE A 113 -6.26 7.13 4.52
CA ILE A 113 -5.02 6.42 4.87
C ILE A 113 -4.88 6.35 6.39
N ASP A 114 -5.21 7.43 7.11
CA ASP A 114 -5.07 7.49 8.57
C ASP A 114 -5.93 6.44 9.27
N SER A 115 -7.18 6.25 8.83
CA SER A 115 -8.06 5.23 9.40
C SER A 115 -7.60 3.80 9.11
N GLU A 116 -7.01 3.53 7.94
CA GLU A 116 -6.47 2.20 7.62
C GLU A 116 -5.18 1.92 8.40
N VAL A 117 -4.36 2.95 8.60
CA VAL A 117 -3.13 2.87 9.40
C VAL A 117 -3.44 2.55 10.86
N ASP A 118 -4.45 3.20 11.45
CA ASP A 118 -4.85 2.92 12.84
C ASP A 118 -5.40 1.49 13.06
N LYS A 119 -5.81 0.79 11.98
CA LYS A 119 -6.21 -0.63 12.05
C LYS A 119 -5.03 -1.58 11.91
N LEU A 120 -3.96 -1.12 11.27
CA LEU A 120 -2.77 -1.91 10.96
C LEU A 120 -1.62 -1.66 11.94
N SER A 121 -1.67 -0.56 12.66
CA SER A 121 -0.73 -0.17 13.71
C SER A 121 -1.49 0.10 15.00
N THR A 122 -0.93 -0.27 16.14
CA THR A 122 -1.57 0.02 17.43
C THR A 122 -1.65 1.54 17.67
N PRO A 123 -2.84 2.09 18.02
CA PRO A 123 -2.96 3.51 18.35
C PRO A 123 -2.11 3.86 19.57
N ASN A 124 -1.44 5.02 19.54
CA ASN A 124 -0.60 5.49 20.64
C ASN A 124 -1.44 5.95 21.86
N ALA A 125 -2.01 5.01 22.61
CA ALA A 125 -2.81 5.28 23.80
C ALA A 125 -2.00 5.90 24.96
N SER A 126 -0.67 5.87 24.89
CA SER A 126 0.21 6.39 25.95
C SER A 126 0.35 7.93 25.93
N ALA A 127 0.03 8.60 24.82
CA ALA A 127 0.07 10.06 24.75
C ALA A 127 -1.12 10.71 25.48
N ASP A 128 -2.29 10.07 25.45
CA ASP A 128 -3.50 10.56 26.13
C ASP A 128 -3.51 10.25 27.64
N ASP A 129 -2.84 9.18 28.07
CA ASP A 129 -2.75 8.82 29.50
C ASP A 129 -1.73 9.68 30.28
N ALA A 130 -0.78 10.32 29.59
CA ALA A 130 0.16 11.27 30.21
C ALA A 130 -0.54 12.54 30.74
N SER A 131 -1.77 12.83 30.30
CA SER A 131 -2.61 13.92 30.84
C SER A 131 -3.40 13.51 32.08
N ARG A 132 -3.47 12.21 32.41
CA ARG A 132 -4.01 11.71 33.69
C ARG A 132 -2.86 11.45 34.65
N ARG A 133 -2.22 12.54 35.11
CA ARG A 133 -1.24 12.44 36.21
C ARG A 133 -1.87 11.73 37.41
N PRO A 134 -1.34 10.58 37.86
CA PRO A 134 -1.69 10.06 39.18
C PRO A 134 -1.13 11.04 40.22
N HIS A 135 -2.01 11.63 41.02
CA HIS A 135 -1.60 12.44 42.17
C HIS A 135 -0.94 11.50 43.19
N SER A 136 0.37 11.64 43.35
CA SER A 136 1.14 10.89 44.35
C SER A 136 0.77 11.41 45.74
N SER A 137 0.23 10.56 46.62
CA SER A 137 -0.17 10.90 48.00
C SER A 137 0.94 10.63 49.02
N LEU A 138 2.16 11.12 48.74
CA LEU A 138 3.28 11.06 49.68
C LEU A 138 3.71 12.48 50.06
N ASP A 139 2.80 13.18 50.74
CA ASP A 139 3.13 14.32 51.58
C ASP A 139 2.25 14.20 52.84
N GLY A 140 2.85 13.63 53.88
CA GLY A 140 2.21 13.33 55.15
C GLY A 140 3.31 12.94 56.14
N PHE A 141 3.82 13.96 56.83
CA PHE A 141 4.74 13.86 57.96
C PHE A 141 4.14 13.04 59.12
#